data_AF-A0A5N5JY33-F1
#
_entry.id   AF-A0A5N5JY33-F1
#
_cell.length_a   1.000
_cell.length_b   1.000
_cell.length_c   1.000
_cell.angle_alpha   90.00
_cell.angle_beta   90.00
_cell.angle_gamma   90.00
#
_symmetry.space_group_name_H-M   'P 1'
#
loop_
_entity.id
_entity.type
_entity.pdbx_description
1 polymer ?
#
loop_
_entity_poly.entity_id
_entity_poly.type
_entity_poly.pdbx_seq_one_letter_code
_entity_poly.pdbx_strand_id
1 'polypeptide(L)' 'MCFSHDCTHHSSSCKIKNEFRRITTIPLEPIFLQKLDLYTPKLLDFFKMKGGDTGIEIRSVQDSLSQQVEDK' A
#
# COMPACT_ATOMS: atom_id res chain seq x y z
N MET A 1 -21.97 -6.41 1.37
CA MET A 1 -20.74 -6.51 0.55
C MET A 1 -20.66 -5.24 -0.28
N CYS A 2 -19.69 -4.38 -0.02
CA CYS A 2 -19.57 -3.08 -0.70
C CYS A 2 -18.52 -3.21 -1.81
N PHE A 3 -18.96 -3.37 -3.06
CA PHE A 3 -18.08 -3.20 -4.22
C PHE A 3 -18.61 -2.07 -5.07
N SER A 4 -17.73 -1.10 -5.34
CA SER A 4 -17.89 -0.01 -6.30
C SER A 4 -18.90 1.08 -5.89
N HIS A 5 -18.41 2.07 -5.14
CA HIS A 5 -18.99 3.40 -5.25
C HIS A 5 -18.60 3.96 -6.62
N ASP A 6 -19.58 4.06 -7.51
CA ASP A 6 -19.46 4.73 -8.80
C ASP A 6 -19.03 6.18 -8.55
N CYS A 7 -17.79 6.53 -8.94
CA CYS A 7 -17.30 7.89 -8.82
C CYS A 7 -17.94 8.75 -9.91
N THR A 8 -19.10 9.33 -9.63
CA THR A 8 -19.79 10.32 -10.48
C THR A 8 -19.18 11.74 -10.42
N HIS A 9 -17.97 11.89 -9.86
CA HIS A 9 -17.23 13.16 -9.84
C HIS A 9 -16.06 13.13 -10.84
N HIS A 10 -16.17 13.96 -11.87
CA HIS A 10 -15.29 14.05 -13.04
C HIS A 10 -13.91 14.68 -12.73
N SER A 11 -13.17 14.13 -11.76
CA SER A 11 -11.79 14.52 -11.46
C SER A 11 -10.82 13.82 -12.42
N SER A 12 -9.76 14.53 -12.84
CA SER A 12 -8.73 14.05 -13.79
C SER A 12 -8.10 12.70 -13.37
N SER A 13 -7.95 12.46 -12.07
CA SER A 13 -7.45 11.18 -11.53
C SER A 13 -8.37 10.00 -11.86
N CYS A 14 -9.70 10.19 -11.80
CA CYS A 14 -10.67 9.14 -12.14
C CYS A 14 -10.64 8.79 -13.64
N LYS A 15 -10.45 9.79 -14.52
CA LYS A 15 -10.29 9.57 -15.97
C LYS A 15 -9.08 8.70 -16.27
N ILE A 16 -7.95 9.02 -15.66
CA ILE A 16 -6.70 8.28 -15.85
C ILE A 16 -6.89 6.83 -15.39
N LYS A 17 -7.43 6.61 -14.18
CA LYS A 17 -7.71 5.25 -13.66
C LYS A 17 -8.65 4.45 -14.55
N ASN A 18 -9.70 5.07 -15.07
CA ASN A 18 -10.64 4.41 -15.97
C ASN A 18 -10.00 4.08 -17.33
N GLU A 19 -9.18 4.97 -17.90
CA GLU A 19 -8.46 4.69 -19.14
C GLU A 19 -7.43 3.60 -18.98
N PHE A 20 -6.68 3.59 -17.87
CA PHE A 20 -5.78 2.48 -17.55
C PHE A 20 -6.55 1.17 -17.42
N ARG A 21 -7.67 1.14 -16.70
CA ARG A 21 -8.52 -0.06 -16.60
C ARG A 21 -9.08 -0.48 -17.96
N ARG A 22 -9.45 0.47 -18.82
CA ARG A 22 -9.96 0.19 -20.17
C ARG A 22 -8.89 -0.46 -21.05
N ILE A 23 -7.64 0.01 -20.99
CA ILE A 23 -6.53 -0.49 -21.80
C ILE A 23 -6.02 -1.84 -21.27
N THR A 24 -5.78 -1.94 -19.96
CA THR A 24 -5.17 -3.14 -19.37
C THR A 24 -6.20 -4.22 -19.03
N THR A 25 -7.49 -3.90 -19.04
CA THR A 25 -8.61 -4.73 -18.53
C THR A 25 -8.51 -5.11 -17.06
N ILE A 26 -7.52 -4.57 -16.35
CA ILE A 26 -7.10 -4.99 -15.02
C ILE A 26 -7.24 -3.79 -14.07
N PRO A 27 -7.92 -3.94 -12.90
CA PRO A 27 -7.97 -2.87 -11.92
C PRO A 27 -6.62 -2.79 -11.18
N LEU A 28 -5.69 -1.99 -11.73
CA LEU A 28 -4.30 -1.94 -11.26
C LEU A 28 -4.14 -1.51 -9.81
N GLU A 29 -4.95 -0.54 -9.35
CA GLU A 29 -4.85 0.00 -7.99
C GLU A 29 -5.11 -1.05 -6.90
N PRO A 30 -6.24 -1.78 -6.89
CA PRO A 30 -6.44 -2.83 -5.90
C PRO A 30 -5.44 -3.99 -6.04
N ILE A 31 -4.97 -4.28 -7.25
CA ILE A 31 -3.94 -5.33 -7.47
C ILE A 31 -2.58 -4.88 -6.96
N PHE A 32 -2.24 -3.61 -7.13
CA PHE A 32 -1.02 -3.03 -6.59
C PHE A 32 -1.04 -3.06 -5.07
N LEU A 33 -2.14 -2.62 -4.44
CA LEU A 33 -2.31 -2.68 -2.99
C LEU A 33 -2.23 -4.13 -2.48
N GLN A 34 -2.94 -5.07 -3.12
CA GLN A 34 -2.84 -6.49 -2.78
C GLN A 34 -1.41 -7.03 -2.88
N LYS A 35 -0.66 -6.65 -3.94
CA LYS A 35 0.73 -7.04 -4.09
C LYS A 35 1.61 -6.40 -3.02
N LEU A 36 1.39 -5.13 -2.69
CA LEU A 36 2.11 -4.49 -1.58
C LEU A 36 1.88 -5.26 -0.29
N ASP A 37 0.64 -5.55 0.09
CA ASP A 37 0.30 -6.31 1.29
C ASP A 37 0.98 -7.70 1.30
N LEU A 38 1.02 -8.37 0.15
CA LEU A 38 1.71 -9.66 -0.01
C LEU A 38 3.22 -9.56 0.25
N TYR A 39 3.87 -8.46 -0.14
CA TYR A 39 5.31 -8.27 0.01
C TYR A 39 5.71 -7.56 1.31
N THR A 40 4.78 -6.86 1.98
CA THR A 40 5.02 -6.12 3.22
C THR A 40 5.73 -6.95 4.29
N PRO A 41 5.32 -8.20 4.62
CA PRO A 41 6.00 -8.99 5.64
C PRO A 41 7.49 -9.24 5.31
N LYS A 42 7.80 -9.56 4.05
CA LYS A 42 9.17 -9.81 3.59
C LYS A 42 10.04 -8.57 3.67
N LEU A 43 9.47 -7.41 3.33
CA LEU A 43 10.15 -6.12 3.45
C LEU A 43 10.44 -5.80 4.92
N LEU A 44 9.46 -5.99 5.81
CA LEU A 44 9.64 -5.77 7.25
C LEU A 44 10.75 -6.65 7.82
N ASP A 45 10.79 -7.93 7.45
CA ASP A 45 11.84 -8.84 7.90
C ASP A 45 13.23 -8.45 7.36
N PHE A 46 13.31 -8.05 6.09
CA PHE A 46 14.55 -7.51 5.52
C PHE A 46 15.03 -6.26 6.28
N PHE A 47 14.11 -5.37 6.63
CA PHE A 47 14.42 -4.15 7.37
C PHE A 47 14.88 -4.43 8.81
N LYS A 48 14.33 -5.45 9.48
CA LYS A 48 14.81 -5.89 10.80
C LYS A 48 16.28 -6.35 10.75
N MET A 49 16.69 -6.96 9.65
CA MET A 49 18.08 -7.42 9.46
C MET A 49 19.06 -6.27 9.23
N LYS A 50 18.59 -5.05 8.92
CA LYS A 50 19.47 -3.91 8.68
C LYS A 50 20.10 -3.45 10.01
N GLY A 51 21.43 -3.54 10.10
CA GLY A 51 22.23 -3.02 11.22
C GLY A 51 22.74 -1.59 10.99
N GLY A 52 23.59 -1.10 11.90
CA GLY A 52 24.18 0.24 11.84
C GLY A 52 23.17 1.38 12.05
N ASP A 53 23.60 2.61 11.81
CA ASP A 53 22.80 3.83 12.05
C ASP A 53 21.50 3.83 11.23
N THR A 54 21.57 3.46 9.95
CA THR A 54 20.39 3.30 9.10
C THR A 54 19.42 2.24 9.65
N GLY A 55 19.95 1.16 10.24
CA GLY A 55 19.12 0.14 10.88
C GLY A 55 18.39 0.66 12.13
N ILE A 56 19.02 1.57 12.88
CA ILE A 56 18.42 2.19 14.07
C ILE A 56 17.28 3.11 13.65
N GLU A 57 17.48 3.94 12.62
CA GLU A 57 16.43 4.81 12.07
C GLU A 57 15.24 4.00 11.55
N ILE A 58 15.51 2.94 10.79
CA ILE A 58 14.47 2.05 10.26
C ILE A 58 13.69 1.37 11.38
N ARG A 59 14.37 0.88 12.43
CA ARG A 59 13.70 0.29 13.60
C ARG A 59 12.81 1.31 14.31
N SER A 60 13.28 2.54 14.53
CA SER A 60 12.47 3.59 15.15
C SER A 60 11.17 3.86 14.39
N VAL A 61 11.22 3.85 13.06
CA VAL A 61 10.02 3.98 12.22
C VAL A 61 9.13 2.73 12.33
N GLN A 62 9.69 1.52 12.32
CA GLN A 62 8.94 0.27 12.48
C GLN A 62 8.24 0.14 13.83
N ASP A 63 8.89 0.55 14.91
CA ASP A 63 8.33 0.51 16.27
C ASP A 63 7.14 1.47 16.36
N SER A 64 7.29 2.68 15.80
CA SER A 64 6.22 3.69 15.71
C SER A 64 5.01 3.19 14.91
N LEU A 65 5.23 2.38 13.87
CA LEU A 65 4.18 1.76 13.06
C LEU A 65 3.47 0.62 13.80
N SER A 66 4.22 -0.17 14.59
CA SER A 66 3.67 -1.30 15.34
C SER A 66 2.78 -0.84 16.50
N GLN A 67 3.15 0.25 17.16
CA GLN A 67 2.37 0.85 18.26
C GLN A 67 0.96 1.29 17.84
N GLN A 68 0.75 1.63 16.56
CA GLN A 68 -0.54 2.11 16.06
C GLN A 68 -1.58 0.99 15.83
N VAL A 69 -1.15 -0.27 15.85
CA VAL A 69 -2.02 -1.43 15.54
C VAL A 69 -2.66 -2.03 16.81
N GLU A 70 -2.18 -1.68 18.01
CA GLU A 70 -2.63 -2.26 19.29
C GLU A 70 -3.78 -1.49 19.98
N ASP A 71 -4.17 -0.31 19.49
CA ASP A 71 -5.35 0.41 19.99
C ASP A 71 -6.63 -0.04 19.24
N LYS A 72 -7.13 -1.24 19.55
CA LYS A 72 -8.56 -1.58 19.40
C LYS A 72 -9.01 -2.75 20.29
#